data_AF-A0A7V3HVB3-F1
#
_entry.id   AF-A0A7V3HVB3-F1
#
_cell.length_a   1.000
_cell.length_b   1.000
_cell.length_c   1.000
_cell.angle_alpha   90.00
_cell.angle_beta   90.00
_cell.angle_gamma   90.00
#
_symmetry.space_group_name_H-M   'P 1'
#
loop_
_entity.id
_entity.type
_entity.pdbx_description
1 polymer ?
#
loop_
_entity_poly.entity_id
_entity_poly.type
_entity_poly.pdbx_seq_one_letter_code
_entity_poly.pdbx_strand_id
1 'polypeptide(L)'
;MKKALFLDRDGVINIDHGYVFKMEDFVFTKGIFDLLRLFTQHNYLLFIVTNQSGIGRGYYSEKDFQNVTESMLEMLHNEGINITKVYHCPHAPEAKCHCRKPAIGMIADMAKKHAIDFSNSWMIGDKQSDI
;
A
#
# COMPACT_ATOMS: atom_id res chain seq x y z
N MET A 1 6.37 -2.77 21.30
CA MET A 1 6.30 -2.31 19.89
C MET A 1 6.02 -3.50 18.99
N LYS A 2 5.41 -3.33 17.82
CA LYS A 2 5.08 -4.40 16.86
C LYS A 2 5.88 -4.23 15.57
N LYS A 3 6.36 -5.33 15.00
CA LYS A 3 7.01 -5.32 13.69
C LYS A 3 5.98 -5.02 12.60
N ALA A 4 6.38 -4.31 11.56
CA ALA A 4 5.51 -3.94 10.45
C ALA A 4 6.14 -4.34 9.10
N LEU A 5 5.28 -4.78 8.18
CA LEU A 5 5.60 -4.89 6.77
C LEU A 5 4.83 -3.79 6.05
N PHE A 6 5.55 -2.89 5.41
CA PHE A 6 5.03 -1.85 4.55
C PHE A 6 5.17 -2.32 3.10
N LEU A 7 4.12 -2.19 2.31
CA LEU A 7 4.09 -2.64 0.92
C LEU A 7 3.64 -1.47 0.04
N ASP A 8 4.30 -1.28 -1.11
CA ASP A 8 3.60 -0.59 -2.20
C ASP A 8 2.44 -1.45 -2.71
N ARG A 9 1.53 -0.84 -3.46
CA ARG A 9 0.39 -1.50 -4.07
C ARG A 9 0.73 -1.94 -5.50
N ASP A 10 0.89 -0.96 -6.40
CA ASP A 10 1.16 -1.20 -7.81
C ASP A 10 2.62 -1.61 -7.99
N GLY A 11 2.85 -2.77 -8.63
CA GLY A 11 4.17 -3.38 -8.83
C GLY A 11 4.56 -4.38 -7.73
N VAL A 12 3.88 -4.36 -6.58
CA VAL A 12 4.16 -5.25 -5.43
C VAL A 12 2.97 -6.14 -5.10
N ILE A 13 1.81 -5.57 -4.77
CA ILE A 13 0.59 -6.34 -4.48
C ILE A 13 -0.12 -6.73 -5.78
N ASN A 14 -0.30 -5.76 -6.68
CA ASN A 14 -0.84 -5.97 -8.02
C ASN A 14 0.19 -5.66 -9.09
N ILE A 15 -0.02 -6.20 -10.28
CA ILE A 15 0.76 -5.84 -11.46
C ILE A 15 0.54 -4.34 -11.75
N ASP A 16 1.63 -3.62 -12.00
CA ASP A 16 1.57 -2.21 -12.37
C ASP A 16 1.22 -2.07 -13.86
N HIS A 17 0.01 -1.58 -14.15
CA HIS A 17 -0.43 -1.17 -15.49
C HIS A 17 -0.49 0.36 -15.65
N GLY A 18 0.17 1.11 -14.75
CA GLY A 18 0.26 2.57 -14.74
C GLY A 18 -0.80 3.24 -13.86
N TYR A 19 -2.08 2.99 -14.12
CA TYR A 19 -3.20 3.55 -13.35
C TYR A 19 -4.28 2.49 -13.13
N VAL A 20 -4.08 1.62 -12.13
CA VAL A 20 -5.04 0.57 -11.77
C VAL A 20 -6.09 1.16 -10.83
N PHE A 21 -7.23 1.57 -11.40
CA PHE A 21 -8.38 2.13 -10.66
C PHE A 21 -9.70 1.40 -10.95
N LYS A 22 -9.63 0.30 -11.70
CA LYS A 22 -10.76 -0.62 -11.91
C LYS A 22 -10.38 -2.01 -11.47
N MET A 23 -11.35 -2.73 -10.92
CA MET A 23 -11.12 -4.09 -10.42
C MET A 23 -10.80 -5.09 -11.55
N GLU A 24 -11.30 -4.85 -12.77
CA GLU A 24 -11.01 -5.67 -13.95
C GLU A 24 -9.52 -5.67 -14.34
N ASP A 25 -8.81 -4.59 -14.03
CA ASP A 25 -7.37 -4.43 -14.30
C ASP A 25 -6.51 -4.86 -13.10
N PHE A 26 -7.13 -5.21 -11.97
CA PHE A 26 -6.43 -5.54 -10.74
C PHE A 26 -6.05 -7.02 -10.73
N VAL A 27 -4.79 -7.30 -11.03
CA VAL A 27 -4.22 -8.65 -11.02
C VAL A 27 -3.17 -8.75 -9.93
N PHE A 28 -3.38 -9.65 -8.96
CA PHE A 28 -2.39 -9.91 -7.90
C PHE A 28 -1.07 -10.41 -8.49
N THR A 29 0.05 -9.94 -7.93
CA THR A 29 1.38 -10.45 -8.31
C THR A 29 1.55 -11.90 -7.82
N LYS A 30 2.39 -12.66 -8.53
CA LYS A 30 2.65 -14.06 -8.16
C LYS A 30 3.35 -14.13 -6.80
N GLY A 31 2.79 -14.92 -5.88
CA GLY A 31 3.38 -15.19 -4.56
C GLY A 31 3.04 -14.15 -3.48
N ILE A 32 2.25 -13.11 -3.78
CA ILE A 32 1.88 -12.10 -2.78
C ILE A 32 1.13 -12.70 -1.60
N PHE A 33 0.21 -13.63 -1.84
CA PHE A 33 -0.55 -14.29 -0.78
C PHE A 33 0.36 -15.07 0.17
N ASP A 34 1.33 -15.82 -0.36
CA ASP A 34 2.28 -16.59 0.43
C ASP A 34 3.17 -15.66 1.28
N LEU A 35 3.64 -14.56 0.69
CA LEU A 35 4.42 -13.55 1.40
C LEU A 35 3.62 -12.94 2.56
N LEU A 36 2.40 -12.51 2.33
CA LEU A 36 1.58 -11.88 3.36
C LEU A 36 1.20 -12.87 4.47
N ARG A 37 0.94 -14.14 4.12
CA ARG A 37 0.72 -15.21 5.10
C ARG A 37 1.94 -15.45 5.97
N LEU A 38 3.12 -15.51 5.38
CA LEU A 38 4.38 -15.67 6.11
C LEU A 38 4.55 -14.55 7.16
N PHE A 39 4.37 -13.29 6.76
CA PHE A 39 4.49 -12.17 7.69
C PHE A 39 3.39 -12.15 8.76
N THR A 40 2.16 -12.56 8.41
CA THR A 40 1.07 -12.74 9.37
C THR A 40 1.41 -13.79 10.42
N GLN A 41 1.95 -14.95 10.02
CA GLN A 41 2.39 -16.01 10.94
C GLN A 41 3.51 -15.54 11.88
N HIS A 42 4.35 -14.60 11.44
CA HIS A 42 5.39 -13.99 12.25
C HIS A 42 4.93 -12.74 13.04
N ASN A 43 3.62 -12.53 13.15
CA ASN A 43 2.96 -11.46 13.92
C ASN A 43 3.31 -10.03 13.46
N TYR A 44 3.55 -9.83 12.17
CA TYR A 44 3.74 -8.49 11.62
C TYR A 44 2.40 -7.78 11.42
N LEU A 45 2.38 -6.47 11.63
CA LEU A 45 1.33 -5.61 11.11
C LEU A 45 1.57 -5.38 9.61
N LEU A 46 0.53 -5.56 8.80
CA LEU A 46 0.63 -5.38 7.36
C LEU A 46 0.05 -4.03 6.97
N PHE A 47 0.83 -3.19 6.30
CA PHE A 47 0.39 -1.88 5.83
C PHE A 47 0.63 -1.73 4.35
N ILE A 48 -0.29 -1.07 3.67
CA ILE A 48 -0.12 -0.68 2.26
C ILE A 48 0.14 0.83 2.24
N VAL A 49 1.19 1.26 1.56
CA VAL A 49 1.62 2.65 1.45
C VAL A 49 1.89 2.97 -0.02
N THR A 50 0.97 3.68 -0.67
CA THR A 50 0.99 3.82 -2.14
C THR A 50 0.85 5.26 -2.63
N ASN A 51 1.49 5.58 -3.76
CA ASN A 51 1.30 6.85 -4.47
C ASN A 51 0.23 6.68 -5.54
N GLN A 52 -0.88 7.40 -5.43
CA GLN A 52 -2.04 7.33 -6.34
C GLN A 52 -2.21 8.64 -7.11
N SER A 53 -1.18 9.05 -7.85
CA SER A 53 -1.17 10.35 -8.54
C SER A 53 -2.21 10.47 -9.66
N GLY A 54 -2.83 9.37 -10.10
CA GLY A 54 -3.92 9.45 -11.06
C GLY A 54 -5.12 10.25 -10.53
N ILE A 55 -5.30 10.32 -9.20
CA ILE A 55 -6.33 11.15 -8.55
C ILE A 55 -6.03 12.63 -8.77
N GLY A 56 -4.84 13.09 -8.36
CA GLY A 56 -4.41 14.48 -8.54
C GLY A 56 -4.22 14.90 -9.99
N ARG A 57 -4.06 13.94 -10.91
CA ARG A 57 -4.04 14.16 -12.37
C ARG A 57 -5.43 14.14 -13.01
N GLY A 58 -6.47 13.75 -12.27
CA GLY A 58 -7.85 13.67 -12.76
C GLY A 58 -8.17 12.46 -13.64
N TYR A 59 -7.37 11.41 -13.61
CA TYR A 59 -7.61 10.18 -14.37
C TYR A 59 -8.70 9.29 -13.76
N TYR A 60 -8.83 9.33 -12.44
CA TYR A 60 -9.87 8.65 -11.68
C TYR A 60 -10.13 9.40 -10.37
N SER A 61 -11.26 9.13 -9.73
CA SER A 61 -11.64 9.76 -8.48
C SER A 61 -11.10 9.01 -7.26
N GLU A 62 -11.09 9.70 -6.12
CA GLU A 62 -10.86 9.09 -4.80
C GLU A 62 -11.80 7.90 -4.54
N LYS A 63 -13.05 8.00 -5.02
CA LYS A 63 -14.05 6.94 -4.88
C LYS A 63 -13.67 5.70 -5.71
N ASP A 64 -13.14 5.88 -6.91
CA ASP A 64 -12.69 4.75 -7.75
C ASP A 64 -11.53 4.00 -7.06
N PHE A 65 -10.58 4.75 -6.49
CA PHE A 65 -9.52 4.17 -5.67
C PHE A 65 -10.06 3.41 -4.46
N GLN A 66 -11.04 3.97 -3.74
CA GLN A 66 -11.66 3.33 -2.58
C GLN A 66 -12.36 2.03 -2.97
N ASN A 67 -13.12 2.00 -4.07
CA ASN A 67 -13.79 0.79 -4.55
C ASN A 67 -12.78 -0.35 -4.82
N VAL A 68 -11.69 -0.06 -5.55
CA VAL A 68 -10.64 -1.07 -5.80
C VAL A 68 -9.97 -1.50 -4.50
N THR A 69 -9.72 -0.56 -3.59
CA THR A 69 -9.10 -0.85 -2.30
C THR A 69 -9.97 -1.77 -1.45
N GLU A 70 -11.29 -1.52 -1.38
CA GLU A 70 -12.24 -2.35 -0.66
C GLU A 70 -12.30 -3.77 -1.23
N SER A 71 -12.43 -3.91 -2.56
CA SER A 71 -12.42 -5.22 -3.22
C SER A 71 -11.10 -5.98 -3.00
N MET A 72 -9.96 -5.30 -3.12
CA MET A 72 -8.64 -5.88 -2.82
C MET A 72 -8.56 -6.38 -1.38
N LEU A 73 -9.02 -5.57 -0.41
CA LEU A 73 -9.00 -5.93 1.01
C LEU A 73 -9.91 -7.12 1.30
N GLU A 74 -11.10 -7.19 0.69
CA GLU A 74 -12.01 -8.32 0.81
C GLU A 74 -11.38 -9.61 0.26
N MET A 75 -10.75 -9.55 -0.91
CA MET A 75 -10.05 -10.70 -1.49
C MET A 75 -8.90 -11.18 -0.60
N LEU A 76 -8.11 -10.27 -0.03
CA LEU A 76 -7.04 -10.63 0.92
C LEU A 76 -7.61 -11.23 2.21
N HIS A 77 -8.69 -10.66 2.74
CA HIS A 77 -9.35 -11.16 3.94
C HIS A 77 -9.89 -12.59 3.73
N ASN A 78 -10.46 -12.89 2.56
CA ASN A 78 -10.93 -14.23 2.22
C ASN A 78 -9.80 -15.27 2.16
N GLU A 79 -8.57 -14.83 1.91
CA GLU A 79 -7.35 -15.66 1.99
C GLU A 79 -6.73 -15.72 3.40
N GLY A 80 -7.42 -15.16 4.41
CA GLY A 80 -6.98 -15.12 5.80
C GLY A 80 -5.94 -14.04 6.11
N ILE A 81 -5.79 -13.04 5.22
CA ILE A 81 -4.79 -11.97 5.35
C ILE A 81 -5.47 -10.67 5.76
N ASN A 82 -5.09 -10.14 6.93
CA ASN A 82 -5.63 -8.89 7.42
C ASN A 82 -4.64 -7.73 7.24
N ILE A 83 -4.94 -6.83 6.31
CA ILE A 83 -4.23 -5.56 6.18
C ILE A 83 -4.67 -4.64 7.33
N THR A 84 -3.69 -4.15 8.08
CA THR A 84 -3.93 -3.26 9.23
C THR A 84 -4.47 -1.91 8.77
N LYS A 85 -3.87 -1.33 7.73
CA LYS A 85 -4.35 -0.09 7.13
C LYS A 85 -3.73 0.18 5.76
N VAL A 86 -4.49 0.85 4.90
CA VAL A 86 -4.01 1.42 3.64
C VAL A 86 -3.80 2.93 3.81
N TYR A 87 -2.63 3.40 3.43
CA TYR A 87 -2.28 4.80 3.32
C TYR A 87 -1.96 5.10 1.86
N HIS A 88 -2.51 6.19 1.34
CA HIS A 88 -2.24 6.61 -0.02
C HIS A 88 -1.99 8.12 -0.10
N CYS A 89 -1.19 8.51 -1.09
CA CYS A 89 -1.03 9.91 -1.48
C CYS A 89 -1.75 10.15 -2.81
N PRO A 90 -2.82 10.96 -2.86
CA PRO A 90 -3.57 11.22 -4.09
C PRO A 90 -2.88 12.26 -5.00
N HIS A 91 -1.88 12.97 -4.49
CA HIS A 91 -1.31 14.14 -5.17
C HIS A 91 -0.46 13.79 -6.40
N ALA A 92 -0.55 14.64 -7.41
CA ALA A 92 0.36 14.65 -8.54
C ALA A 92 1.80 15.05 -8.11
N PRO A 93 2.84 14.65 -8.86
CA PRO A 93 4.24 14.95 -8.51
C PRO A 93 4.53 16.44 -8.25
N GLU A 94 3.82 17.33 -8.93
CA GLU A 94 4.04 18.77 -8.93
C GLU A 94 3.47 19.45 -7.66
N ALA A 95 2.60 18.77 -6.91
CA ALA A 95 1.86 19.33 -5.78
C ALA A 95 2.71 19.61 -4.52
N LYS A 96 4.00 19.21 -4.50
CA LYS A 96 4.93 19.40 -3.37
C LYS A 96 4.34 19.03 -1.99
N CYS A 97 3.57 17.95 -1.93
CA CYS A 97 2.96 17.49 -0.68
C CYS A 97 3.96 16.75 0.22
N HIS A 98 3.64 16.64 1.52
CA HIS A 98 4.50 15.96 2.50
C HIS A 98 4.31 14.43 2.54
N CYS A 99 3.27 13.90 1.91
CA CYS A 99 2.87 12.49 2.02
C CYS A 99 3.34 11.62 0.85
N ARG A 100 3.65 12.19 -0.32
CA ARG A 100 4.08 11.43 -1.51
C ARG A 100 5.45 10.80 -1.30
N LYS A 101 5.57 9.48 -1.44
CA LYS A 101 6.87 8.78 -1.42
C LYS A 101 7.82 9.38 -2.48
N PRO A 102 9.11 9.64 -2.17
CA PRO A 102 9.88 9.16 -1.02
C PRO A 102 9.74 9.98 0.28
N ALA A 103 8.86 10.99 0.32
CA ALA A 103 8.60 11.68 1.59
C ALA A 103 7.98 10.70 2.60
N ILE A 104 8.42 10.80 3.85
CA ILE A 104 8.05 9.87 4.92
C ILE A 104 6.69 10.17 5.56
N GLY A 105 5.92 11.15 5.08
CA GLY A 105 4.72 11.65 5.75
C GLY A 105 3.70 10.56 6.07
N MET A 106 3.41 9.66 5.13
CA MET A 106 2.48 8.53 5.37
C MET A 106 2.98 7.59 6.47
N ILE A 107 4.28 7.28 6.48
CA ILE A 107 4.89 6.39 7.48
C ILE A 107 4.96 7.08 8.84
N ALA A 108 5.30 8.37 8.87
CA ALA A 108 5.36 9.17 10.10
C ALA A 108 3.99 9.29 10.78
N ASP A 109 2.92 9.49 10.00
CA ASP A 109 1.56 9.52 10.53
C ASP A 109 1.09 8.16 11.06
N MET A 110 1.59 7.09 10.46
CA MET A 110 1.39 5.73 10.97
C MET A 110 2.16 5.50 12.27
N ALA A 111 3.42 5.92 12.35
CA ALA A 111 4.27 5.80 13.55
C ALA A 111 3.64 6.44 14.79
N LYS A 112 2.91 7.56 14.61
CA LYS A 112 2.18 8.23 15.70
C LYS A 112 0.99 7.43 16.22
N LYS A 113 0.36 6.63 15.36
CA LYS A 113 -0.88 5.89 15.66
C LYS A 113 -0.62 4.45 16.08
N HIS A 114 0.51 3.88 15.68
CA HIS A 114 0.88 2.50 15.88
C HIS A 114 2.26 2.43 16.55
N ALA A 115 2.38 1.70 17.64
CA ALA A 115 3.66 1.48 18.32
C ALA A 115 4.55 0.51 17.51
N ILE A 116 5.09 0.97 16.37
CA ILE A 116 5.87 0.17 15.41
C ILE A 116 7.34 0.09 15.82
N ASP A 117 7.92 -1.10 15.70
CA ASP A 117 9.36 -1.33 15.80
C ASP A 117 10.00 -1.23 14.41
N PHE A 118 10.45 -0.03 14.05
CA PHE A 118 11.06 0.23 12.74
C PHE A 118 12.36 -0.54 12.50
N SER A 119 13.11 -0.88 13.56
CA SER A 119 14.38 -1.60 13.43
C SER A 119 14.21 -3.04 12.94
N ASN A 120 13.03 -3.63 13.19
CA ASN A 120 12.64 -4.97 12.77
C ASN A 120 11.48 -4.96 11.76
N SER A 121 11.31 -3.85 11.04
CA SER A 121 10.27 -3.68 10.02
C SER A 121 10.86 -3.59 8.63
N TRP A 122 10.04 -3.86 7.62
CA TRP A 122 10.47 -3.93 6.23
C TRP A 122 9.55 -3.11 5.33
N MET A 123 10.11 -2.41 4.35
CA MET A 123 9.38 -1.84 3.22
C MET A 123 9.68 -2.68 1.97
N ILE A 124 8.65 -3.04 1.23
CA ILE A 124 8.77 -3.70 -0.08
C ILE A 124 8.13 -2.78 -1.12
N GLY A 125 8.94 -2.36 -2.09
CA GLY A 125 8.56 -1.48 -3.18
C GLY A 125 9.31 -1.87 -4.45
N ASP A 126 8.75 -1.54 -5.61
CA ASP A 126 9.36 -1.77 -6.93
C ASP A 126 10.10 -0.52 -7.45
N LYS A 127 9.88 0.65 -6.84
CA LYS A 127 10.42 1.93 -7.30
C LYS A 127 11.46 2.47 -6.33
N GLN A 128 12.40 3.24 -6.87
CA GLN A 128 13.40 3.95 -6.06
C GLN A 128 12.76 4.89 -5.02
N SER A 129 11.54 5.38 -5.29
CA SER A 129 10.79 6.21 -4.34
C SER A 129 10.36 5.47 -3.07
N ASP A 130 10.42 4.13 -3.04
CA ASP A 130 10.05 3.32 -1.88
C ASP A 130 11.20 3.09 -0.90
N ILE A 131 12.44 3.35 -1.32
CA ILE A 131 13.68 3.11 -0.58
C ILE A 131 14.23 4.42 -0.02
#